data_AF-A0A0C9SPR4-F1
#
_entry.id   AF-A0A0C9SPR4-F1
#
_cell.length_a   1.000
_cell.length_b   1.000
_cell.length_c   1.000
_cell.angle_alpha   90.00
_cell.angle_beta   90.00
_cell.angle_gamma   90.00
#
_symmetry.space_group_name_H-M   'P 1'
#
loop_
_entity.id
_entity.type
_entity.pdbx_description
1 polymer ?
#
loop_
_entity_poly.entity_id
_entity_poly.type
_entity_poly.pdbx_seq_one_letter_code
_entity_poly.pdbx_strand_id
1 'polypeptide(L)'
;WESYEAHQRVTNHASCPDVIAIFKPCQGRKIRMYHVQFSAPTIAFEKPVTDVLVLTLKAPENRATVVDILSKLSEASQKMLVFGQTVEGKNKYIVVGGWPTVNEGLTRSFAHGMKCALHRTCHIGPSPE
;
A
#
# COMPACT_ATOMS: atom_id res chain seq x y z
N TRP A 1 -9.42 -9.02 -10.62
CA TRP A 1 -9.07 -10.30 -11.27
C TRP A 1 -9.39 -11.42 -10.33
N GLU A 2 -9.93 -12.52 -10.83
CA GLU A 2 -10.28 -13.69 -10.00
C GLU A 2 -9.04 -14.45 -9.52
N SER A 3 -7.94 -14.40 -10.29
CA SER A 3 -6.64 -14.96 -9.89
C SER A 3 -5.47 -14.19 -10.51
N TYR A 4 -4.25 -14.48 -10.03
CA TYR A 4 -3.01 -13.98 -10.62
C TYR A 4 -2.86 -14.45 -12.07
N GLU A 5 -3.14 -15.73 -12.33
CA GLU A 5 -3.07 -16.33 -13.67
C GLU A 5 -4.08 -15.69 -14.63
N ALA A 6 -5.27 -15.33 -14.14
CA ALA A 6 -6.26 -14.62 -14.94
C ALA A 6 -5.74 -13.24 -15.40
N HIS A 7 -5.08 -12.50 -14.50
CA HIS A 7 -4.45 -11.24 -14.89
C HIS A 7 -3.27 -11.45 -15.84
N GLN A 8 -2.41 -12.44 -15.57
CA GLN A 8 -1.26 -12.74 -16.44
C GLN A 8 -1.69 -13.07 -17.88
N ARG A 9 -2.80 -13.80 -18.05
CA ARG A 9 -3.36 -14.07 -19.38
C ARG A 9 -3.71 -12.78 -20.14
N VAL A 10 -4.24 -11.79 -19.44
CA VAL A 10 -4.55 -10.49 -20.06
C VAL A 10 -3.29 -9.70 -20.37
N THR A 11 -2.31 -9.65 -19.45
CA THR A 11 -1.06 -8.93 -19.72
C THR A 11 -0.23 -9.55 -20.84
N ASN A 12 -0.34 -10.87 -21.00
CA ASN A 12 0.36 -11.61 -22.05
C ASN A 12 -0.42 -11.69 -23.37
N HIS A 13 -1.64 -11.14 -23.41
CA HIS A 13 -2.42 -11.12 -24.63
C HIS A 13 -1.77 -10.20 -25.67
N ALA A 14 -1.80 -10.61 -26.95
CA ALA A 14 -1.11 -9.90 -28.04
C ALA A 14 -1.52 -8.43 -28.18
N SER A 15 -2.76 -8.08 -27.82
CA SER A 15 -3.26 -6.70 -27.88
C SER A 15 -2.97 -5.85 -26.63
N CYS A 16 -2.46 -6.43 -25.54
CA CYS A 16 -2.19 -5.70 -24.31
C CYS A 16 -1.20 -4.52 -24.50
N PRO A 17 -0.11 -4.65 -25.29
CA PRO A 17 0.79 -3.54 -25.58
C PRO A 17 0.09 -2.33 -26.19
N ASP A 18 -0.86 -2.55 -27.10
CA ASP A 18 -1.60 -1.47 -27.77
C ASP A 18 -2.51 -0.74 -26.78
N VAL A 19 -3.17 -1.48 -25.89
CA VAL A 19 -3.99 -0.89 -24.81
C VAL A 19 -3.13 -0.08 -23.84
N ILE A 20 -1.96 -0.59 -23.44
CA ILE A 20 -1.02 0.15 -22.57
C ILE A 20 -0.50 1.40 -23.27
N ALA A 21 -0.29 1.36 -24.59
CA ALA A 21 0.20 2.50 -25.35
C ALA A 21 -0.75 3.70 -25.33
N ILE A 22 -2.06 3.48 -25.25
CA ILE A 22 -3.08 4.54 -25.11
C ILE A 22 -2.83 5.38 -23.86
N PHE A 23 -2.35 4.76 -22.78
CA PHE A 23 -2.10 5.45 -21.52
C PHE A 23 -0.74 6.18 -21.47
N LYS A 24 0.13 6.05 -22.48
CA LYS A 24 1.48 6.67 -22.49
C LYS A 24 1.47 8.19 -22.25
N PRO A 25 0.57 9.00 -22.84
CA PRO A 25 0.58 10.44 -22.61
C PRO A 25 0.33 10.84 -21.15
N CYS A 26 -0.35 9.98 -20.38
CA CYS A 26 -0.63 10.18 -18.97
C CYS A 26 0.46 9.59 -18.05
N GLN A 27 1.44 8.88 -18.60
CA GLN A 27 2.47 8.18 -17.82
C GLN A 27 3.74 9.02 -17.74
N GLY A 28 3.96 9.66 -16.59
CA GLY A 28 5.26 10.27 -16.28
C GLY A 28 6.36 9.24 -15.93
N ARG A 29 5.98 7.99 -15.63
CA ARG A 29 6.88 6.88 -15.23
C ARG A 29 6.29 5.52 -15.64
N LYS A 30 7.15 4.49 -15.69
CA LYS A 30 6.73 3.09 -15.91
C LYS A 30 5.72 2.66 -14.84
N ILE A 31 4.54 2.23 -15.26
CA ILE A 31 3.52 1.67 -14.38
C ILE A 31 4.08 0.39 -13.74
N ARG A 32 3.90 0.27 -12.42
CA ARG A 32 4.16 -0.96 -11.67
C ARG A 32 2.84 -1.47 -11.14
N MET A 33 2.63 -2.78 -11.29
CA MET A 33 1.48 -3.47 -10.70
C MET A 33 1.97 -4.40 -9.61
N TYR A 34 1.20 -4.49 -8.53
CA TYR A 34 1.45 -5.39 -7.42
C TYR A 34 0.21 -6.23 -7.17
N HIS A 35 0.38 -7.54 -7.13
CA HIS A 35 -0.66 -8.45 -6.65
C HIS A 35 -0.51 -8.63 -5.17
N VAL A 36 -1.61 -8.43 -4.44
CA VAL A 36 -1.60 -8.41 -2.98
C VAL A 36 -2.70 -9.32 -2.48
N GLN A 37 -2.34 -10.26 -1.62
CA GLN A 37 -3.31 -10.99 -0.81
C GLN A 37 -3.43 -10.26 0.53
N PHE A 38 -4.53 -9.52 0.69
CA PHE A 38 -4.78 -8.77 1.92
C PHE A 38 -5.19 -9.70 3.07
N SER A 39 -4.83 -9.29 4.29
CA SER A 39 -5.11 -10.01 5.53
C SER A 39 -6.59 -10.07 5.90
N ALA A 40 -7.43 -9.25 5.28
CA ALA A 40 -8.88 -9.18 5.46
C ALA A 40 -9.53 -8.49 4.24
N PRO A 41 -10.88 -8.52 4.11
CA PRO A 41 -11.59 -7.80 3.05
C PRO A 41 -11.21 -6.31 3.02
N THR A 42 -11.06 -5.77 1.81
CA THR A 42 -10.59 -4.40 1.59
C THR A 42 -11.73 -3.39 1.62
N ILE A 43 -12.45 -3.31 2.75
CA ILE A 43 -13.49 -2.29 2.98
C ILE A 43 -12.96 -0.87 2.79
N ALA A 44 -11.63 -0.70 2.85
CA ALA A 44 -10.93 0.55 2.60
C ALA A 44 -11.26 1.19 1.24
N PHE A 45 -11.52 0.37 0.21
CA PHE A 45 -11.84 0.85 -1.14
C PHE A 45 -13.31 1.30 -1.30
N GLU A 46 -14.16 1.02 -0.32
CA GLU A 46 -15.55 1.47 -0.29
C GLU A 46 -15.70 2.82 0.42
N LYS A 47 -14.61 3.36 0.97
CA LYS A 47 -14.62 4.60 1.75
C LYS A 47 -14.31 5.81 0.86
N PRO A 48 -14.84 7.01 1.20
CA PRO A 48 -14.56 8.24 0.46
C PRO A 48 -13.08 8.61 0.37
N VAL A 49 -12.29 8.24 1.38
CA VAL A 49 -10.84 8.46 1.41
C VAL A 49 -10.14 7.13 1.57
N THR A 50 -9.17 6.85 0.70
CA THR A 50 -8.31 5.67 0.79
C THR A 50 -6.84 6.11 0.88
N ASP A 51 -6.18 5.67 1.94
CA ASP A 51 -4.73 5.76 2.09
C ASP A 51 -4.08 4.49 1.55
N VAL A 52 -3.04 4.63 0.75
CA VAL A 52 -2.26 3.50 0.24
C VAL A 52 -0.79 3.70 0.58
N LEU A 53 -0.20 2.76 1.31
CA LEU A 53 1.21 2.78 1.70
C LEU A 53 1.95 1.58 1.15
N VAL A 54 3.08 1.84 0.49
CA VAL A 54 3.98 0.81 -0.04
C VAL A 54 5.19 0.68 0.89
N LEU A 55 5.23 -0.39 1.66
CA LEU A 55 6.34 -0.69 2.57
C LEU A 55 7.33 -1.63 1.90
N THR A 56 8.63 -1.35 2.05
CA THR A 56 9.71 -2.25 1.63
C THR A 56 10.63 -2.52 2.80
N LEU A 57 10.69 -3.76 3.26
CA LEU A 57 11.56 -4.19 4.35
C LEU A 57 13.03 -4.11 3.91
N LYS A 58 13.81 -3.29 4.60
CA LYS A 58 15.27 -3.21 4.43
C LYS A 58 16.01 -4.32 5.19
N ALA A 59 15.43 -4.80 6.28
CA ALA A 59 15.93 -5.88 7.14
C ALA A 59 14.90 -7.02 7.16
N PRO A 60 14.97 -7.98 6.21
CA PRO A 60 13.99 -9.06 6.06
C PRO A 60 13.82 -9.95 7.30
N GLU A 61 14.84 -10.05 8.15
CA GLU A 61 14.83 -10.75 9.43
C GLU A 61 13.79 -10.19 10.40
N ASN A 62 13.44 -8.91 10.29
CA ASN A 62 12.43 -8.25 11.12
C ASN A 62 10.99 -8.46 10.62
N ARG A 63 10.79 -9.32 9.60
CA ARG A 63 9.47 -9.54 8.98
C ARG A 63 8.39 -9.91 10.00
N ALA A 64 8.67 -10.87 10.88
CA ALA A 64 7.69 -11.34 11.85
C ALA A 64 7.20 -10.19 12.74
N THR A 65 8.14 -9.37 13.23
CA THR A 65 7.83 -8.17 14.02
C THR A 65 6.99 -7.16 13.24
N VAL A 66 7.32 -6.89 11.98
CA VAL A 66 6.53 -5.95 11.16
C VAL A 66 5.13 -6.48 10.90
N VAL A 67 4.99 -7.78 10.59
CA VAL A 67 3.67 -8.42 10.38
C VAL A 67 2.85 -8.38 11.66
N ASP A 68 3.45 -8.62 12.83
CA ASP A 68 2.77 -8.50 14.13
C ASP A 68 2.27 -7.07 14.39
N ILE A 69 3.11 -6.06 14.15
CA ILE A 69 2.71 -4.65 14.28
C ILE A 69 1.54 -4.34 13.33
N LEU A 70 1.65 -4.69 12.04
CA LEU A 70 0.59 -4.43 11.07
C LEU A 70 -0.72 -5.16 11.41
N SER A 71 -0.62 -6.36 11.99
CA SER A 71 -1.78 -7.11 12.47
C SER A 71 -2.47 -6.39 13.61
N LYS A 72 -1.71 -5.94 14.62
CA LYS A 72 -2.25 -5.14 15.75
C LYS A 72 -2.89 -3.84 15.29
N LEU A 73 -2.31 -3.15 14.32
CA LEU A 73 -2.89 -1.95 13.72
C LEU A 73 -4.19 -2.26 12.99
N SER A 74 -4.23 -3.36 12.26
CA SER A 74 -5.43 -3.80 11.58
C SER A 74 -6.57 -4.07 12.57
N GLU A 75 -6.31 -4.78 13.68
CA GLU A 75 -7.30 -5.01 14.73
C GLU A 75 -7.74 -3.72 15.42
N ALA A 76 -6.80 -2.85 15.82
CA ALA A 76 -7.11 -1.58 16.48
C ALA A 76 -7.96 -0.65 15.61
N SER A 77 -7.78 -0.73 14.29
CA SER A 77 -8.59 0.00 13.30
C SER A 77 -9.94 -0.64 13.00
N GLN A 78 -10.30 -1.76 13.64
CA GLN A 78 -11.46 -2.59 13.30
C GLN A 78 -11.48 -2.98 11.81
N LYS A 79 -10.31 -3.36 11.28
CA LYS A 79 -10.10 -3.74 9.87
C LYS A 79 -10.35 -2.62 8.85
N MET A 80 -10.48 -1.37 9.30
CA MET A 80 -10.46 -0.22 8.38
C MET A 80 -9.09 -0.04 7.73
N LEU A 81 -8.03 -0.53 8.38
CA LEU A 81 -6.69 -0.70 7.84
C LEU A 81 -6.39 -2.19 7.68
N VAL A 82 -5.99 -2.58 6.47
CA VAL A 82 -5.55 -3.95 6.15
C VAL A 82 -4.25 -3.90 5.37
N PHE A 83 -3.54 -5.02 5.36
CA PHE A 83 -2.24 -5.10 4.69
C PHE A 83 -2.07 -6.45 4.03
N GLY A 84 -1.17 -6.53 3.05
CA GLY A 84 -0.83 -7.78 2.40
C GLY A 84 0.58 -7.76 1.84
N GLN A 85 1.19 -8.93 1.74
CA GLN A 85 2.47 -9.11 1.07
C GLN A 85 2.27 -9.12 -0.44
N THR A 86 3.20 -8.52 -1.19
CA THR A 86 3.14 -8.58 -2.66
C THR A 86 3.64 -9.94 -3.17
N VAL A 87 3.00 -10.46 -4.23
CA VAL A 87 3.43 -11.69 -4.91
C VAL A 87 4.79 -11.50 -5.57
N GLU A 88 5.03 -10.33 -6.18
CA GLU A 88 6.25 -10.01 -6.93
C GLU A 88 7.46 -9.75 -6.03
N GLY A 89 7.23 -9.44 -4.75
CA GLY A 89 8.28 -9.01 -3.84
C GLY A 89 8.03 -9.48 -2.42
N LYS A 90 8.76 -10.52 -1.99
CA LYS A 90 8.66 -11.03 -0.62
C LYS A 90 8.95 -9.95 0.43
N ASN A 91 9.75 -8.93 0.15
CA ASN A 91 10.05 -7.87 1.12
C ASN A 91 9.12 -6.65 1.03
N LYS A 92 8.09 -6.71 0.20
CA LYS A 92 7.20 -5.58 -0.04
C LYS A 92 5.79 -5.90 0.47
N TYR A 93 5.22 -4.93 1.17
CA TYR A 93 3.87 -4.97 1.71
C TYR A 93 3.11 -3.76 1.21
N ILE A 94 1.83 -3.95 0.92
CA ILE A 94 0.89 -2.87 0.65
C ILE A 94 -0.05 -2.79 1.85
N VAL A 95 -0.20 -1.59 2.38
CA VAL A 95 -1.18 -1.27 3.43
C VAL A 95 -2.22 -0.37 2.80
N VAL A 96 -3.49 -0.65 3.06
CA VAL A 96 -4.60 0.20 2.64
C VAL A 96 -5.47 0.54 3.85
N GLY A 97 -5.81 1.81 3.99
CA GLY A 97 -6.71 2.33 5.01
C GLY A 97 -7.86 3.07 4.36
N GLY A 98 -9.09 2.90 4.84
CA GLY A 98 -10.24 3.67 4.36
C GLY A 98 -10.86 4.52 5.45
N TRP A 99 -11.28 5.73 5.10
CA TRP A 99 -11.76 6.71 6.06
C TRP A 99 -12.97 7.49 5.52
N PRO A 100 -13.91 7.89 6.39
CA PRO A 100 -15.00 8.81 6.03
C PRO A 100 -14.49 10.17 5.54
N THR A 101 -13.39 10.67 6.13
CA THR A 101 -12.81 11.98 5.82
C THR A 101 -11.28 11.95 5.84
N VAL A 102 -10.66 12.95 5.19
CA VAL A 102 -9.20 13.11 5.17
C VAL A 102 -8.65 13.33 6.58
N ASN A 103 -9.34 14.13 7.39
CA ASN A 103 -8.90 14.45 8.75
C ASN A 103 -8.89 13.21 9.64
N GLU A 104 -9.93 12.37 9.57
CA GLU A 104 -9.95 11.11 10.31
C GLU A 104 -8.83 10.17 9.87
N GLY A 105 -8.56 10.12 8.56
CA GLY A 105 -7.44 9.36 8.00
C GLY A 105 -6.10 9.83 8.56
N LEU A 106 -5.83 11.14 8.52
CA LEU A 106 -4.61 11.71 9.09
C LEU A 106 -4.51 11.43 10.59
N THR A 107 -5.53 11.75 11.38
CA THR A 107 -5.51 11.54 12.83
C THR A 107 -5.26 10.08 13.19
N ARG A 108 -5.92 9.13 12.53
CA ARG A 108 -5.76 7.70 12.85
C ARG A 108 -4.45 7.12 12.32
N SER A 109 -4.01 7.55 11.14
CA SER A 109 -2.71 7.19 10.57
C SER A 109 -1.54 7.69 11.43
N PHE A 110 -1.65 8.89 12.02
CA PHE A 110 -0.62 9.44 12.91
C PHE A 110 -0.73 8.97 14.36
N ALA A 111 -1.94 8.74 14.89
CA ALA A 111 -2.15 8.29 16.27
C ALA A 111 -1.72 6.84 16.51
N HIS A 112 -1.83 5.96 15.52
CA HIS A 112 -1.50 4.54 15.67
C HIS A 112 -0.03 4.20 15.34
N GLY A 113 0.91 5.16 15.47
CA GLY A 113 2.34 4.84 15.54
C GLY A 113 3.14 4.81 14.23
N MET A 114 2.58 5.27 13.09
CA MET A 114 3.37 5.37 11.85
C MET A 114 4.48 6.44 11.87
N LYS A 115 4.53 7.30 12.91
CA LYS A 115 5.67 8.21 13.13
C LYS A 115 7.00 7.49 13.30
N CYS A 116 7.04 6.27 13.85
CA CYS A 116 8.31 5.58 14.09
C CYS A 116 8.95 4.98 12.82
N ALA A 117 8.19 4.75 11.75
CA ALA A 117 8.71 4.15 10.52
C ALA A 117 9.17 5.17 9.46
N LEU A 118 8.69 6.43 9.53
CA LEU A 118 9.00 7.47 8.54
C LEU A 118 10.06 8.50 9.01
N HIS A 119 10.39 8.57 10.29
CA HIS A 119 11.28 9.60 10.85
C HIS A 119 12.80 9.37 10.68
N ARG A 120 13.26 8.48 9.80
CA ARG A 120 14.69 8.40 9.42
C ARG A 120 15.08 9.14 8.13
N THR A 121 14.19 9.95 7.55
CA THR A 121 14.53 10.76 6.36
C THR A 121 14.02 12.20 6.32
N CYS A 122 13.50 12.76 7.42
CA CYS A 122 13.23 14.19 7.48
C CYS A 122 14.31 14.91 8.29
N HIS A 123 15.35 15.39 7.60
CA HIS A 123 16.09 16.57 8.07
C HIS A 123 15.13 17.76 7.99
N ILE A 124 14.45 18.06 9.09
CA ILE A 124 13.89 19.39 9.30
C ILE A 124 15.04 20.17 9.92
N GLY A 125 15.76 20.93 9.09
CA GLY A 125 16.62 22.00 9.58
C GLY A 125 15.77 23.05 10.30
N PRO A 126 16.35 23.81 11.25
CA PRO A 126 15.59 24.81 11.99
C PRO A 126 15.09 25.90 11.03
N SER A 127 13.86 26.35 11.29
CA SER A 127 13.25 27.52 10.63
C SER A 127 14.13 28.74 10.87
N PRO A 128 14.44 29.57 9.86
CA PRO A 128 14.98 30.89 10.11
C PRO A 128 13.89 31.77 10.73
N GLU A 129 14.34 32.59 11.69
CA GLU A 129 13.62 33.72 12.28
C GLU A 129 13.37 34.85 11.26
#